data_AF-A0A923R0W3-F1
#
_entry.id   AF-A0A923R0W3-F1
#
_cell.length_a   1.000
_cell.length_b   1.000
_cell.length_c   1.000
_cell.angle_alpha   90.00
_cell.angle_beta   90.00
_cell.angle_gamma   90.00
#
_symmetry.space_group_name_H-M   'P 1'
#
loop_
_entity.id
_entity.type
_entity.pdbx_description
1 polymer ?
#
loop_
_entity_poly.entity_id
_entity_poly.type
_entity_poly.pdbx_seq_one_letter_code
_entity_poly.pdbx_strand_id
1 'polypeptide(L)'
;MIEIIVSLVMIFAIFSIATALYINVVSSSANLQQTKLEFEIERLASETQKDHSWLNGNFVLGPYHIEKSVKVYNNEEEIFQLNFIARDINNKIIYDWKQLFIVE
;
A
#
# COMPACT_ATOMS: atom_id res chain seq x y z
N MET A 1 27.35 -1.52 -44.10
CA MET A 1 26.29 -0.63 -43.59
C MET A 1 25.01 -1.37 -43.22
N ILE A 2 24.44 -2.20 -44.11
CA ILE A 2 23.25 -3.02 -43.78
C ILE A 2 23.47 -3.88 -42.54
N GLU A 3 24.63 -4.53 -42.43
CA GLU A 3 24.97 -5.36 -41.26
C GLU A 3 24.90 -4.58 -39.93
N ILE A 4 25.44 -3.35 -39.90
CA ILE A 4 25.39 -2.47 -38.73
C ILE A 4 23.95 -2.11 -38.37
N ILE A 5 23.10 -1.85 -39.38
CA ILE A 5 21.68 -1.55 -39.17
C ILE A 5 20.96 -2.77 -38.59
N VAL A 6 21.22 -3.97 -39.11
CA VAL A 6 20.63 -5.21 -38.61
C VAL A 6 21.06 -5.48 -37.16
N SER A 7 22.35 -5.29 -36.83
CA SER A 7 22.84 -5.39 -35.45
C SER A 7 22.17 -4.39 -34.52
N LEU A 8 22.01 -3.13 -34.96
CA LEU A 8 21.35 -2.09 -34.18
C LEU A 8 19.89 -2.46 -33.88
N VAL A 9 19.15 -2.94 -34.87
CA VAL A 9 17.75 -3.38 -34.71
C VAL A 9 17.65 -4.55 -33.72
N MET A 10 18.56 -5.52 -33.80
CA MET A 10 18.60 -6.63 -32.83
C MET A 10 18.86 -6.13 -31.41
N ILE A 11 19.79 -5.19 -31.22
CA ILE A 11 20.08 -4.61 -29.90
C ILE A 11 18.83 -3.90 -29.36
N PHE A 12 18.17 -3.07 -30.17
CA PHE A 12 16.94 -2.39 -29.75
C PHE A 12 15.82 -3.36 -29.37
N ALA A 13 15.65 -4.45 -30.12
CA ALA A 13 14.65 -5.46 -29.81
C ALA A 13 14.91 -6.12 -28.46
N ILE A 14 16.15 -6.50 -28.17
CA ILE A 14 16.54 -7.12 -26.90
C ILE A 14 16.32 -6.15 -25.73
N PHE A 15 16.75 -4.89 -25.87
CA PHE A 15 16.53 -3.87 -24.84
C PHE A 15 15.05 -3.61 -24.56
N SER A 16 14.22 -3.61 -25.62
CA SER A 16 12.78 -3.41 -25.48
C SER A 16 12.13 -4.55 -24.68
N ILE A 17 12.48 -5.80 -24.99
CA ILE A 17 11.98 -6.97 -24.27
C ILE A 17 12.44 -6.94 -22.81
N ALA A 18 13.73 -6.67 -22.57
CA ALA A 18 14.27 -6.57 -21.21
C ALA A 18 13.57 -5.48 -20.39
N THR A 19 13.29 -4.32 -20.99
CA THR A 19 12.59 -3.20 -20.34
C THR A 19 11.14 -3.58 -20.00
N ALA A 20 10.44 -4.23 -20.93
CA ALA A 20 9.06 -4.69 -20.68
C ALA A 20 9.00 -5.70 -19.52
N LEU A 21 9.94 -6.66 -19.48
CA LEU A 21 10.06 -7.60 -18.37
C LEU A 21 10.35 -6.89 -17.05
N TYR A 22 11.28 -5.94 -17.05
CA TYR A 22 11.62 -5.15 -15.87
C TYR A 22 10.39 -4.41 -15.31
N ILE A 23 9.64 -3.71 -16.17
CA ILE A 23 8.42 -2.98 -15.77
C ILE A 23 7.40 -3.92 -15.14
N ASN A 24 7.15 -5.08 -15.76
CA ASN A 24 6.20 -6.06 -15.23
C ASN A 24 6.62 -6.63 -13.87
N VAL A 25 7.91 -6.92 -13.69
CA VAL A 25 8.44 -7.42 -12.41
C VAL A 25 8.32 -6.36 -11.32
N VAL A 26 8.67 -5.11 -11.62
CA VAL A 26 8.56 -4.01 -10.65
C VAL A 26 7.10 -3.75 -10.27
N SER A 27 6.19 -3.72 -11.26
CA SER A 27 4.76 -3.56 -11.00
C SER A 27 4.20 -4.71 -10.16
N SER A 28 4.59 -5.95 -10.44
CA SER A 28 4.17 -7.12 -9.66
C SER A 28 4.67 -7.04 -8.23
N SER A 29 5.92 -6.63 -8.01
CA SER A 29 6.49 -6.44 -6.68
C SER A 29 5.75 -5.34 -5.89
N ALA A 30 5.42 -4.22 -6.52
CA ALA A 30 4.65 -3.15 -5.89
C ALA A 30 3.26 -3.63 -5.46
N ASN A 31 2.57 -4.35 -6.34
CA ASN A 31 1.25 -4.93 -6.03
C ASN A 31 1.33 -5.93 -4.87
N LEU A 32 2.33 -6.81 -4.85
CA LEU A 32 2.54 -7.76 -3.75
C LEU A 32 2.79 -7.05 -2.41
N GLN A 33 3.54 -5.94 -2.41
CA GLN A 33 3.77 -5.16 -1.20
C GLN A 33 2.49 -4.49 -0.70
N GLN A 34 1.69 -3.93 -1.61
CA GLN A 34 0.40 -3.34 -1.27
C GLN A 34 -0.54 -4.39 -0.68
N THR A 35 -0.65 -5.57 -1.29
CA THR A 35 -1.50 -6.66 -0.78
C THR A 35 -1.05 -7.13 0.61
N LYS A 36 0.26 -7.27 0.86
CA LYS A 36 0.76 -7.62 2.20
C LYS A 36 0.39 -6.58 3.24
N LEU A 37 0.51 -5.31 2.87
CA LEU A 37 0.19 -4.19 3.75
C LEU A 37 -1.31 -4.12 4.05
N GLU A 38 -2.16 -4.37 3.05
CA GLU A 38 -3.61 -4.52 3.19
C GLU A 38 -3.95 -5.62 4.21
N PHE A 39 -3.41 -6.83 4.04
CA PHE A 39 -3.65 -7.93 4.99
C PHE A 39 -3.22 -7.59 6.42
N GLU A 40 -2.09 -6.91 6.60
CA GLU A 40 -1.64 -6.55 7.95
C GLU A 40 -2.48 -5.43 8.58
N ILE A 41 -2.94 -4.47 7.78
CA ILE A 41 -3.85 -3.42 8.27
C ILE A 41 -5.20 -4.03 8.64
N GLU A 42 -5.72 -4.96 7.85
CA GLU A 42 -6.95 -5.69 8.19
C GLU A 42 -6.80 -6.53 9.47
N ARG A 43 -5.65 -7.21 9.63
CA ARG A 43 -5.37 -7.93 10.88
C ARG A 43 -5.35 -6.98 12.07
N LEU A 44 -4.65 -5.85 11.96
CA LEU A 44 -4.58 -4.84 13.02
C LEU A 44 -5.93 -4.17 13.32
N ALA A 45 -6.77 -3.98 12.29
CA ALA A 45 -8.14 -3.51 12.47
C ALA A 45 -8.98 -4.54 13.24
N SER A 46 -8.87 -5.82 12.88
CA SER A 46 -9.55 -6.92 13.57
C SER A 46 -9.11 -7.04 15.03
N GLU A 47 -7.81 -6.93 15.31
CA GLU A 47 -7.26 -6.91 16.67
C GLU A 47 -7.73 -5.68 17.45
N THR A 48 -7.70 -4.51 16.83
CA THR A 48 -8.21 -3.26 17.42
C THR A 48 -9.68 -3.39 17.84
N GLN A 49 -10.51 -4.03 17.00
CA GLN A 49 -11.92 -4.26 17.31
C GLN A 49 -12.12 -5.25 18.46
N LYS A 50 -11.33 -6.32 18.53
CA LYS A 50 -11.40 -7.31 19.62
C LYS A 50 -10.92 -6.73 20.95
N ASP A 51 -9.78 -6.04 20.93
CA ASP A 51 -9.11 -5.55 22.14
C ASP A 51 -9.66 -4.19 22.61
N HIS A 52 -10.65 -3.63 21.92
CA HIS A 52 -11.23 -2.31 22.19
C HIS A 52 -10.17 -1.20 22.30
N SER A 53 -9.06 -1.37 21.59
CA SER A 53 -7.92 -0.47 21.65
C SER A 53 -8.15 0.69 20.69
N TRP A 54 -9.09 1.58 21.01
CA TRP A 54 -9.55 2.66 20.12
C TRP A 54 -8.63 3.90 20.10
N LEU A 55 -7.39 3.74 20.56
CA LEU A 55 -6.45 4.84 20.65
C LEU A 55 -5.79 5.13 19.30
N ASN A 56 -5.55 6.41 19.04
CA ASN A 56 -4.71 6.87 17.96
C ASN A 56 -3.28 6.41 18.20
N GLY A 57 -2.56 6.05 17.14
CA GLY A 57 -1.20 5.57 17.28
C GLY A 57 -0.48 5.50 15.94
N ASN A 58 0.84 5.54 16.01
CA ASN A 58 1.70 5.37 14.84
C ASN A 58 2.54 4.12 15.04
N PHE A 59 2.67 3.32 14.00
CA PHE A 59 3.48 2.12 14.00
C PHE A 59 4.29 2.01 12.71
N VAL A 60 5.37 1.25 12.77
CA VAL A 60 6.28 1.05 11.64
C VAL A 60 6.21 -0.40 11.22
N LEU A 61 5.91 -0.64 9.95
CA LEU A 61 5.85 -1.97 9.36
C LEU A 61 6.84 -2.03 8.19
N GLY A 62 8.06 -2.49 8.46
CA GLY A 62 9.15 -2.46 7.49
C GLY A 62 9.50 -1.03 7.08
N PRO A 63 9.45 -0.66 5.79
CA PRO A 63 9.71 0.71 5.34
C PRO A 63 8.49 1.65 5.49
N TYR A 64 7.34 1.13 5.92
CA TYR A 64 6.09 1.88 5.93
C TYR A 64 5.77 2.44 7.32
N HIS A 65 5.37 3.71 7.35
CA HIS A 65 4.81 4.36 8.53
C HIS A 65 3.29 4.30 8.45
N ILE A 66 2.65 3.70 9.44
CA ILE A 66 1.21 3.53 9.48
C ILE A 66 0.64 4.38 10.60
N GLU A 67 -0.28 5.27 10.25
CA GLU A 67 -1.00 6.16 11.16
C GLU A 67 -2.40 5.60 11.38
N LYS A 68 -2.70 5.22 12.62
CA LYS A 68 -4.03 4.85 13.07
C LYS A 68 -4.71 6.07 13.68
N SER A 69 -5.92 6.36 13.19
CA SER A 69 -6.78 7.37 13.76
C SER A 69 -8.20 6.85 13.96
N VAL A 70 -8.78 7.16 15.10
CA VAL A 70 -10.18 6.92 15.44
C VAL A 70 -10.84 8.27 15.67
N LYS A 71 -11.94 8.53 14.98
CA LYS A 71 -12.70 9.77 15.10
C LYS A 71 -14.19 9.47 15.15
N VAL A 72 -14.95 10.29 15.86
CA VAL A 72 -16.42 10.25 15.81
C VAL A 72 -16.86 10.63 14.40
N TYR A 73 -17.76 9.84 13.82
CA TYR A 73 -18.30 10.06 12.50
C TYR A 73 -19.58 10.91 12.61
N ASN A 74 -19.63 11.99 11.84
CA ASN A 74 -20.84 12.82 11.68
C ASN A 74 -21.45 13.40 12.98
N ASN A 75 -20.65 13.58 14.05
CA ASN A 75 -21.13 14.01 15.38
C ASN A 75 -22.19 13.08 16.01
N GLU A 76 -22.33 11.85 15.54
CA GLU A 76 -23.18 10.84 16.16
C GLU A 76 -22.33 10.08 17.19
N GLU A 77 -22.69 10.18 18.48
CA GLU A 77 -21.86 9.66 19.61
C GLU A 77 -21.60 8.15 19.54
N GLU A 78 -22.39 7.42 18.76
CA GLU A 78 -22.35 5.96 18.66
C GLU A 78 -21.56 5.46 17.45
N ILE A 79 -21.21 6.34 16.49
CA ILE A 79 -20.52 5.94 15.25
C ILE A 79 -19.08 6.44 15.25
N PHE A 80 -18.15 5.51 15.11
CA PHE A 80 -16.73 5.80 15.03
C PHE A 80 -16.16 5.38 13.68
N GLN A 81 -15.23 6.18 13.18
CA GLN A 81 -14.44 5.89 11.99
C GLN A 81 -13.02 5.53 12.42
N LEU A 82 -12.64 4.28 12.15
CA LEU A 82 -11.26 3.82 12.22
C LEU A 82 -10.61 4.02 10.85
N ASN A 83 -9.46 4.68 10.85
CA ASN A 83 -8.72 5.00 9.65
C ASN A 83 -7.26 4.62 9.83
N PHE A 84 -6.72 3.87 8.87
CA PHE A 84 -5.31 3.50 8.78
C PHE A 84 -4.73 4.08 7.49
N ILE A 85 -3.72 4.92 7.62
CA ILE A 85 -2.99 5.49 6.49
C ILE A 85 -1.57 4.97 6.54
N ALA A 86 -1.16 4.27 5.49
CA ALA A 86 0.21 3.81 5.34
C ALA A 86 0.98 4.69 4.35
N ARG A 87 2.14 5.15 4.78
CA ARG A 87 3.03 6.01 4.00
C ARG A 87 4.39 5.35 3.84
N ASP A 88 4.96 5.52 2.65
CA ASP A 88 6.34 5.15 2.37
C ASP A 88 7.33 6.18 2.96
N ILE A 89 8.63 5.88 2.93
CA ILE A 89 9.74 6.75 3.35
C ILE A 89 9.70 8.15 2.70
N ASN A 90 9.08 8.26 1.52
CA ASN A 90 8.90 9.52 0.79
C ASN A 90 7.62 10.28 1.20
N ASN A 91 6.96 9.85 2.28
CA ASN A 91 5.67 10.37 2.75
C ASN A 91 4.51 10.24 1.74
N LYS A 92 4.67 9.38 0.72
CA LYS A 92 3.61 9.04 -0.25
C LYS A 92 2.65 8.06 0.39
N ILE A 93 1.35 8.34 0.30
CA ILE A 93 0.30 7.41 0.73
C ILE A 93 0.31 6.21 -0.23
N ILE A 94 0.56 5.03 0.32
CA ILE A 94 0.56 3.76 -0.41
C ILE A 94 -0.78 3.05 -0.24
N TYR A 95 -1.38 3.21 0.93
CA TYR A 95 -2.67 2.59 1.25
C TYR A 95 -3.43 3.43 2.27
N ASP A 96 -4.75 3.50 2.08
CA ASP A 96 -5.69 4.25 2.93
C ASP A 96 -6.91 3.35 3.13
N TRP A 97 -7.15 2.96 4.38
CA TRP A 97 -8.23 2.06 4.76
C TRP A 97 -9.10 2.74 5.81
N LYS A 98 -10.41 2.70 5.60
CA LYS A 98 -11.41 3.33 6.46
C LYS A 98 -12.54 2.36 6.73
N GLN A 99 -12.92 2.24 7.99
CA GLN A 99 -14.10 1.48 8.40
C GLN A 99 -14.89 2.27 9.44
N LEU A 100 -16.22 2.23 9.29
CA LEU A 100 -17.16 2.69 10.30
C LEU A 100 -17.54 1.51 11.19
N PHE A 101 -17.65 1.77 12.48
CA PHE A 101 -18.12 0.81 13.46
C PHE A 101 -18.95 1.51 14.54
N ILE A 102 -19.86 0.75 15.14
CA ILE A 102 -20.73 1.19 16.23
C ILE A 102 -20.23 0.51 17.50
N VAL A 103 -20.15 1.25 18.60
CA VAL A 103 -19.79 0.70 19.92
C VAL A 103 -21.10 0.53 20.69
N GLU A 104 -21.55 -0.71 20.89
CA GLU A 104 -22.67 -1.07 21.79
C GLU A 104 -22.26 -1.05 23.26
#